data_AF-A0A7C8ED53-F1
#
_entry.id   AF-A0A7C8ED53-F1
#
_cell.length_a   1.000
_cell.length_b   1.000
_cell.length_c   1.000
_cell.angle_alpha   90.00
_cell.angle_beta   90.00
_cell.angle_gamma   90.00
#
_symmetry.space_group_name_H-M   'P 1'
#
loop_
_entity.id
_entity.type
_entity.pdbx_description
1 polymer ?
#
loop_
_entity_poly.entity_id
_entity_poly.type
_entity_poly.pdbx_seq_one_letter_code
_entity_poly.pdbx_strand_id
1 'polypeptide(L)'
;FMKDRLGEVFEAIIIGVTSYGLKVRLIDLFVEGFVHVSYMTDDYYRYDERSISLIGTHKKKVYKISYPIEVILEKVSLQDKEIYFGLA
;
A
#
# COMPACT_ATOMS: atom_id res chain seq x y z
N PHE A 1 2.63 12.06 -16.06
CA PHE A 1 1.33 11.48 -15.65
C PHE A 1 1.31 11.19 -14.16
N MET A 2 1.85 10.07 -13.65
CA MET A 2 1.79 9.81 -12.19
C MET A 2 2.63 10.80 -11.37
N LYS A 3 3.78 11.24 -11.88
CA LYS A 3 4.65 12.21 -11.18
C LYS A 3 3.95 13.55 -10.87
N ASP A 4 2.99 13.93 -11.70
CA ASP A 4 2.28 15.21 -11.59
C ASP A 4 1.12 15.15 -10.57
N ARG A 5 0.82 13.94 -10.06
CA ARG A 5 -0.28 13.63 -9.13
C ARG A 5 0.20 13.34 -7.71
N LEU A 6 1.41 13.79 -7.38
CA LEU A 6 2.03 13.53 -6.08
C LEU A 6 1.17 14.16 -4.96
N GLY A 7 0.89 13.38 -3.92
CA GLY A 7 -0.01 13.76 -2.83
C GLY A 7 -1.50 13.54 -3.10
N GLU A 8 -1.90 13.10 -4.30
CA GLU A 8 -3.30 12.70 -4.55
C GLU A 8 -3.61 11.34 -3.89
N VAL A 9 -4.86 11.20 -3.45
CA VAL A 9 -5.42 9.95 -2.89
C VAL A 9 -6.13 9.17 -3.97
N PHE A 10 -5.96 7.85 -3.96
CA PHE A 10 -6.54 6.91 -4.90
C PHE A 10 -7.16 5.73 -4.16
N GLU A 11 -8.26 5.20 -4.69
CA GLU A 11 -8.74 3.89 -4.29
C GLU A 11 -7.88 2.79 -4.93
N ALA A 12 -7.49 1.81 -4.12
CA ALA A 12 -6.65 0.70 -4.54
C ALA A 12 -7.12 -0.61 -3.93
N ILE A 13 -6.79 -1.72 -4.58
CA ILE A 13 -6.98 -3.07 -4.09
C ILE A 13 -5.62 -3.67 -3.77
N ILE A 14 -5.51 -4.32 -2.60
CA ILE A 14 -4.32 -5.09 -2.24
C ILE A 14 -4.28 -6.35 -3.09
N ILE A 15 -3.23 -6.48 -3.89
CA ILE A 15 -2.99 -7.64 -4.76
C ILE A 15 -1.89 -8.56 -4.22
N GLY A 16 -1.15 -8.10 -3.21
CA GLY A 16 -0.14 -8.90 -2.52
C GLY A 16 0.20 -8.34 -1.16
N VAL A 17 0.56 -9.21 -0.22
CA VAL A 17 1.03 -8.85 1.12
C VAL A 17 2.38 -9.50 1.34
N THR A 18 3.31 -8.73 1.89
CA THR A 18 4.65 -9.19 2.26
C THR A 18 4.97 -8.73 3.68
N SER A 19 6.07 -9.23 4.24
CA SER A 19 6.52 -8.82 5.57
C SER A 19 6.94 -7.34 5.65
N TYR A 20 7.26 -6.71 4.52
CA TYR A 20 7.74 -5.34 4.44
C TYR A 20 6.74 -4.36 3.80
N GLY A 21 5.53 -4.81 3.45
CA GLY A 21 4.50 -3.93 2.91
C GLY A 21 3.44 -4.63 2.05
N LEU A 22 2.70 -3.80 1.31
CA LEU A 22 1.56 -4.20 0.48
C LEU A 22 1.83 -3.87 -0.98
N LYS A 23 1.57 -4.83 -1.87
CA LYS A 23 1.48 -4.56 -3.30
C LYS A 23 0.03 -4.21 -3.63
N VAL A 24 -0.17 -3.07 -4.27
CA VAL A 24 -1.50 -2.50 -4.53
C VAL A 24 -1.68 -2.21 -6.01
N ARG A 25 -2.93 -2.24 -6.47
CA ARG A 25 -3.34 -1.80 -7.80
C ARG A 25 -4.43 -0.77 -7.65
N LEU A 26 -4.29 0.38 -8.31
CA LEU A 26 -5.34 1.40 -8.31
C LEU A 26 -6.59 0.85 -9.04
N ILE A 27 -7.77 1.24 -8.59
CA ILE A 27 -9.02 0.72 -9.16
C ILE A 27 -9.29 1.35 -10.54
N ASP A 28 -9.19 2.68 -10.62
CA ASP A 28 -9.50 3.43 -11.85
C ASP A 28 -8.35 3.47 -12.84
N LEU A 29 -7.13 3.26 -12.35
CA LEU A 29 -5.91 3.29 -13.12
C LEU A 29 -5.32 1.89 -13.05
N PHE A 30 -5.06 1.22 -14.17
CA PHE A 30 -4.40 -0.11 -14.21
C PHE A 30 -2.90 -0.04 -13.81
N VAL A 31 -2.59 0.80 -12.84
CA VAL A 31 -1.26 1.10 -12.32
C VAL A 31 -1.09 0.33 -11.02
N GLU A 32 0.05 -0.36 -10.92
CA GLU A 32 0.48 -1.02 -9.70
C GLU A 32 1.47 -0.14 -8.93
N GLY A 33 1.51 -0.34 -7.62
CA GLY A 33 2.58 0.21 -6.78
C GLY A 33 2.69 -0.51 -5.45
N PHE A 34 3.48 0.09 -4.58
CA PHE A 34 3.92 -0.54 -3.34
C PHE A 34 3.75 0.40 -2.15
N VAL A 35 3.07 -0.07 -1.11
CA VAL A 35 2.99 0.59 0.18
C VAL A 35 4.00 -0.09 1.10
N HIS A 36 5.16 0.54 1.30
CA HIS A 36 6.13 0.04 2.27
C HIS A 36 5.60 0.28 3.69
N VAL A 37 5.88 -0.65 4.62
CA VAL A 37 5.37 -0.57 6.00
C VAL A 37 5.79 0.71 6.73
N SER A 38 6.90 1.35 6.32
CA SER A 38 7.32 2.65 6.86
C SER A 38 6.36 3.80 6.54
N TYR A 39 5.54 3.69 5.48
CA TYR A 39 4.51 4.66 5.13
C TYR A 39 3.14 4.30 5.73
N MET A 40 3.05 3.20 6.50
CA MET A 40 1.84 2.81 7.23
C MET A 40 1.89 3.37 8.65
N THR A 41 1.95 4.69 8.79
CA THR A 41 2.28 5.38 10.05
C THR A 41 1.15 5.38 11.08
N ASP A 42 0.00 4.79 10.76
CA ASP A 42 -1.17 4.82 11.62
C ASP A 42 -1.18 3.73 12.71
N ASP A 43 -0.33 2.71 12.60
CA ASP A 43 -0.14 1.62 13.59
C ASP A 43 1.21 0.91 13.39
N TYR A 44 1.57 0.01 14.30
CA TYR A 44 2.66 -0.95 14.13
C TYR A 44 2.12 -2.27 13.55
N TYR A 45 2.52 -2.59 12.32
CA TYR A 45 2.03 -3.75 11.59
C TYR A 45 2.94 -4.97 11.71
N ARG A 46 2.36 -6.09 12.13
CA ARG A 46 3.02 -7.40 12.17
C ARG A 46 2.52 -8.27 11.03
N TYR A 47 3.43 -8.89 10.30
CA TYR A 47 3.08 -9.90 9.31
C TYR A 47 2.67 -11.22 9.97
N ASP A 48 1.54 -11.75 9.54
CA ASP A 48 1.07 -13.07 9.90
C ASP A 48 1.15 -14.00 8.69
N GLU A 49 2.12 -14.91 8.72
CA GLU A 49 2.40 -15.85 7.63
C GLU A 49 1.25 -16.82 7.38
N ARG A 50 0.45 -17.15 8.41
CA ARG A 50 -0.64 -18.13 8.28
C ARG A 50 -1.81 -17.55 7.50
N SER A 51 -2.12 -16.27 7.72
CA SER A 51 -3.20 -15.58 7.04
C SER A 51 -2.77 -14.71 5.87
N ILE A 52 -1.46 -14.59 5.62
CA ILE A 52 -0.87 -13.73 4.57
C ILE A 52 -1.43 -12.31 4.71
N SER A 53 -1.25 -11.73 5.89
CA SER A 53 -1.81 -10.42 6.24
C SER A 53 -0.87 -9.59 7.10
N LEU A 54 -1.01 -8.26 7.02
CA LEU A 54 -0.42 -7.32 7.97
C LEU A 54 -1.48 -6.93 8.99
N ILE A 55 -1.19 -7.17 10.27
CA ILE A 55 -2.11 -6.95 11.39
C ILE A 55 -1.54 -5.85 12.28
N GLY A 56 -2.30 -4.76 12.43
CA GLY A 56 -1.99 -3.65 13.31
C GLY A 56 -2.02 -4.08 14.78
N THR A 57 -1.02 -3.65 15.54
CA THR A 57 -0.86 -4.10 16.93
C THR A 57 -1.83 -3.40 17.87
N HIS A 58 -2.05 -2.10 17.67
CA HIS A 58 -2.89 -1.28 18.53
C HIS A 58 -4.33 -1.19 18.02
N LYS A 59 -4.51 -0.86 16.73
CA LYS A 59 -5.82 -0.65 16.10
C LYS A 59 -6.44 -1.94 15.56
N LYS A 60 -5.68 -3.04 15.53
CA LYS A 60 -6.12 -4.35 15.01
C LYS A 60 -6.63 -4.31 13.56
N LYS A 61 -6.24 -3.29 12.79
CA LYS A 61 -6.52 -3.23 11.35
C LYS A 61 -5.82 -4.39 10.65
N VAL A 62 -6.51 -5.03 9.71
CA VAL A 62 -5.97 -6.17 8.96
C VAL A 62 -5.95 -5.83 7.48
N TYR A 63 -4.75 -5.85 6.90
CA TYR A 63 -4.51 -5.67 5.48
C TYR A 63 -4.23 -7.04 4.86
N LYS A 64 -5.09 -7.44 3.91
CA LYS A 64 -5.05 -8.74 3.23
C LYS A 64 -5.35 -8.57 1.76
N ILE A 65 -5.01 -9.58 0.96
CA ILE A 65 -5.32 -9.63 -0.47
C ILE A 65 -6.83 -9.44 -0.71
N SER A 66 -7.16 -8.76 -1.81
CA SER A 66 -8.52 -8.41 -2.25
C SER A 66 -9.26 -7.44 -1.34
N TYR A 67 -8.58 -6.79 -0.39
CA TYR A 67 -9.17 -5.73 0.42
C TYR A 67 -8.98 -4.37 -0.25
N PRO A 68 -10.03 -3.55 -0.37
CA PRO A 68 -9.93 -2.18 -0.86
C PRO A 68 -9.35 -1.27 0.23
N ILE A 69 -8.50 -0.33 -0.18
CA ILE A 69 -7.87 0.68 0.67
C ILE A 69 -7.72 2.00 -0.08
N GLU A 70 -7.63 3.09 0.66
CA GLU A 70 -7.23 4.39 0.12
C GLU A 70 -5.72 4.58 0.31
N VAL A 71 -5.06 5.03 -0.75
CA VAL A 71 -3.61 5.23 -0.77
C VAL A 71 -3.26 6.61 -1.31
N ILE A 72 -2.24 7.24 -0.73
CA ILE A 72 -1.71 8.53 -1.18
C ILE A 72 -0.43 8.33 -1.98
N LEU A 73 -0.28 9.01 -3.12
CA LEU A 73 0.94 8.92 -3.92
C LEU A 73 2.09 9.68 -3.24
N GLU A 74 3.06 8.93 -2.71
CA GLU A 74 4.22 9.47 -1.98
C GLU A 74 5.39 9.76 -2.92
N LYS A 75 5.71 8.80 -3.81
CA LYS A 75 6.91 8.89 -4.64
C LYS A 75 6.78 8.06 -5.92
N VAL A 76 7.31 8.60 -7.02
CA VAL A 76 7.51 7.86 -8.27
C VAL A 76 9.01 7.70 -8.51
N SER A 77 9.52 6.47 -8.47
CA SER A 77 10.93 6.15 -8.76
C SER A 77 11.09 5.71 -10.20
N LEU A 78 11.74 6.52 -11.02
CA LEU A 78 12.07 6.16 -12.41
C LEU A 78 13.21 5.14 -12.49
N GLN A 79 14.09 5.13 -11.48
CA GLN A 79 15.21 4.21 -11.39
C GLN A 79 14.72 2.79 -11.12
N ASP A 80 13.86 2.63 -10.11
CA ASP A 80 13.31 1.33 -9.73
C ASP A 80 12.11 0.93 -10.60
N LYS A 81 11.62 1.87 -11.43
CA LYS A 81 10.36 1.76 -12.20
C LYS A 81 9.18 1.37 -11.30
N GLU A 82 9.16 1.92 -10.09
CA GLU A 82 8.19 1.60 -9.06
C GLU A 82 7.53 2.87 -8.52
N ILE A 83 6.26 2.73 -8.14
CA ILE A 83 5.46 3.79 -7.53
C ILE A 83 5.25 3.42 -6.07
N TYR A 84 5.63 4.33 -5.19
CA TYR A 84 5.45 4.19 -3.75
C TYR A 84 4.25 4.98 -3.28
N PHE A 85 3.45 4.32 -2.46
CA PHE A 85 2.25 4.85 -1.86
C PHE A 85 2.35 4.80 -0.33
N GLY A 86 1.60 5.68 0.33
CA GLY A 86 1.30 5.63 1.76
C GLY A 86 -0.15 5.26 2.01
N LEU A 87 -0.49 4.97 3.26
CA LEU A 87 -1.90 4.94 3.67
C LEU A 87 -2.43 6.37 3.76
N ALA A 88 -3.63 6.60 3.23
CA ALA A 88 -4.32 7.89 3.36
C ALA A 88 -4.88 8.11 4.77
#